data_AF-A0A845Z9I9-F1
#
_entry.id   AF-A0A845Z9I9-F1
#
_cell.length_a   1.000
_cell.length_b   1.000
_cell.length_c   1.000
_cell.angle_alpha   90.00
_cell.angle_beta   90.00
_cell.angle_gamma   90.00
#
_symmetry.space_group_name_H-M   'P 1'
#
loop_
_entity.id
_entity.type
_entity.pdbx_description
1 polymer ?
#
loop_
_entity_poly.entity_id
_entity_poly.type
_entity_poly.pdbx_seq_one_letter_code
_entity_poly.pdbx_strand_id
1 'polypeptide(L)'
;MKTDHIFYRIFQDLPETFFQLWGELSENPNDYRFDSVELKQTAFRIDGVFLPQDTDKPIYFTEVQFQKDSKIYLRLFSEIFTYLR
;
A
#
# COMPACT_ATOMS: atom_id res chain seq x y z
N MET A 1 -5.46 15.07 5.86
CA MET A 1 -5.42 14.40 4.55
C MET A 1 -4.96 15.33 3.42
N LYS A 2 -3.93 16.18 3.64
CA LYS A 2 -3.32 17.01 2.58
C LYS A 2 -1.89 16.55 2.23
N THR A 3 -1.37 15.59 3.00
CA THR A 3 0.00 15.09 2.96
C THR A 3 0.10 13.69 2.32
N ASP A 4 -1.01 12.97 2.14
CA ASP A 4 -1.01 11.61 1.59
C ASP A 4 -0.73 11.61 0.07
N HIS A 5 -1.05 12.73 -0.60
CA HIS A 5 -0.88 12.89 -2.05
C HIS A 5 0.59 12.84 -2.50
N ILE A 6 1.55 13.21 -1.64
CA ILE A 6 2.97 13.15 -2.02
C ILE A 6 3.46 11.69 -2.06
N PHE A 7 3.10 10.87 -1.08
CA PHE A 7 3.48 9.46 -1.05
C PHE A 7 2.76 8.66 -2.12
N TYR A 8 1.47 8.95 -2.35
CA TYR A 8 0.75 8.40 -3.48
C TYR A 8 1.50 8.65 -4.80
N ARG A 9 1.91 9.90 -5.04
CA ARG A 9 2.64 10.25 -6.27
C ARG A 9 4.03 9.62 -6.33
N ILE A 10 4.76 9.58 -5.21
CA ILE A 10 6.08 8.92 -5.15
C ILE A 10 5.95 7.44 -5.49
N PHE A 11 5.01 6.71 -4.90
CA PHE A 11 4.86 5.27 -5.17
C PHE A 11 4.25 4.99 -6.55
N GLN A 12 3.43 5.91 -7.08
CA GLN A 12 2.94 5.82 -8.45
C GLN A 12 4.05 6.04 -9.49
N ASP A 13 4.90 7.05 -9.29
CA ASP A 13 5.95 7.42 -10.25
C ASP A 13 7.23 6.56 -10.05
N LEU A 14 7.49 6.08 -8.82
CA LEU A 14 8.70 5.38 -8.39
C LEU A 14 8.37 4.25 -7.38
N PRO A 15 7.68 3.16 -7.80
CA PRO A 15 7.28 2.06 -6.93
C PRO A 15 8.46 1.36 -6.22
N GLU A 16 9.66 1.40 -6.81
CA GLU A 16 10.91 0.88 -6.23
C GLU A 16 11.27 1.51 -4.89
N THR A 17 10.83 2.75 -4.66
CA THR A 17 11.13 3.48 -3.43
C THR A 17 10.60 2.74 -2.21
N PHE A 18 9.48 2.02 -2.33
CA PHE A 18 8.93 1.20 -1.24
C PHE A 18 9.90 0.10 -0.81
N PHE A 19 10.37 -0.71 -1.76
CA PHE A 19 11.30 -1.81 -1.50
C PHE A 19 12.67 -1.31 -1.00
N GLN A 20 13.13 -0.17 -1.52
CA GLN A 20 14.34 0.49 -1.04
C GLN A 20 14.21 0.96 0.41
N LEU A 21 13.06 1.52 0.80
CA LEU A 21 12.78 1.96 2.17
C LEU A 21 12.66 0.79 3.15
N TRP A 22 12.12 -0.34 2.69
CA TRP A 22 12.08 -1.57 3.48
C TRP A 22 13.50 -2.14 3.70
N GLY A 23 14.39 -2.00 2.71
CA GLY A 23 15.75 -2.53 2.76
C GLY A 23 15.86 -3.97 2.26
N GLU A 24 14.79 -4.52 1.68
CA GLU A 24 14.78 -5.84 1.05
C GLU A 24 14.92 -5.66 -0.47
N LEU A 25 16.11 -5.99 -0.98
CA LEU A 25 16.47 -5.90 -2.41
C LEU A 25 16.19 -7.21 -3.18
N SER A 26 15.52 -8.18 -2.54
CA SER A 26 15.23 -9.49 -3.14
C SER A 26 14.13 -9.43 -4.19
N GLU A 27 13.16 -8.53 -4.02
CA GLU A 27 12.07 -8.32 -4.98
C GLU A 27 12.47 -7.28 -6.02
N ASN A 28 12.32 -7.62 -7.30
CA ASN A 28 12.48 -6.64 -8.37
C ASN A 28 11.24 -5.73 -8.39
N PRO A 29 11.38 -4.41 -8.17
CA PRO A 29 10.25 -3.50 -8.14
C PRO A 29 9.42 -3.50 -9.43
N ASN A 30 10.05 -3.82 -10.57
CA ASN A 30 9.35 -3.93 -11.85
C ASN A 30 8.33 -5.07 -11.88
N ASP A 31 8.42 -6.02 -10.96
CA ASP A 31 7.46 -7.13 -10.85
C ASP A 31 6.17 -6.70 -10.14
N TYR A 32 6.09 -5.45 -9.65
CA TYR A 32 4.94 -4.94 -8.91
C TYR A 32 4.33 -3.72 -9.58
N ARG A 33 3.00 -3.64 -9.53
CA ARG A 33 2.23 -2.44 -9.90
C ARG A 33 1.65 -1.82 -8.64
N PHE A 34 1.88 -0.53 -8.45
CA PHE A 34 1.24 0.25 -7.40
C PHE A 34 -0.19 0.63 -7.79
N ASP A 35 -1.12 0.50 -6.84
CA ASP A 35 -2.51 0.93 -6.96
C ASP A 35 -2.99 1.55 -5.63
N SER A 36 -3.97 2.47 -5.68
CA SER A 36 -4.67 2.94 -4.48
C SER A 36 -6.13 2.53 -4.59
N VAL A 37 -6.56 1.71 -3.65
CA VAL A 37 -7.87 1.06 -3.72
C VAL A 37 -8.85 1.76 -2.79
N GLU A 38 -9.89 2.32 -3.38
CA GLU A 38 -11.05 2.83 -2.64
C GLU A 38 -12.16 1.76 -2.64
N LEU A 39 -12.38 1.15 -1.49
CA LEU A 39 -13.41 0.12 -1.30
C LEU A 39 -14.78 0.79 -1.16
N LYS A 40 -15.51 0.82 -2.28
CA LYS A 40 -16.80 1.52 -2.44
C LYS A 40 -17.90 1.11 -1.43
N GLN A 41 -17.84 -0.09 -0.85
CA GLN A 41 -18.91 -0.60 0.02
C GLN A 41 -18.86 -0.04 1.45
N THR A 42 -17.72 0.46 1.88
CA THR A 42 -17.47 0.79 3.30
C THR A 42 -16.76 2.14 3.51
N ALA A 43 -16.50 2.88 2.42
CA ALA A 43 -15.66 4.08 2.44
C ALA A 43 -14.25 3.84 3.03
N PHE A 44 -13.80 2.59 3.01
CA PHE A 44 -12.43 2.23 3.37
C PHE A 44 -11.52 2.54 2.19
N ARG A 45 -10.39 3.16 2.47
CA ARG A 45 -9.37 3.49 1.48
C ARG A 45 -8.06 2.91 1.98
N ILE A 46 -7.41 2.13 1.13
CA ILE A 46 -6.04 1.71 1.35
C ILE A 46 -5.15 2.71 0.63
N ASP A 47 -4.22 3.33 1.35
CA ASP A 47 -3.33 4.34 0.79
C ASP A 47 -2.49 3.78 -0.38
N GLY A 48 -2.04 2.53 -0.27
CA GLY A 48 -1.31 1.86 -1.32
C GLY A 48 -1.36 0.33 -1.27
N VAL A 49 -1.46 -0.29 -2.44
CA VAL A 49 -1.39 -1.72 -2.66
C VAL A 49 -0.39 -1.98 -3.78
N PHE A 50 0.63 -2.81 -3.52
CA PHE A 50 1.56 -3.28 -4.53
C PHE A 50 1.12 -4.68 -4.96
N LEU A 51 0.60 -4.77 -6.18
CA LEU A 51 0.14 -6.01 -6.78
C LEU A 51 1.27 -6.63 -7.59
N PRO A 52 1.65 -7.88 -7.33
CA PRO A 52 2.64 -8.55 -8.15
C PRO A 52 2.06 -8.87 -9.53
N GLN A 53 2.93 -8.90 -10.54
CA GLN A 53 2.61 -9.42 -11.87
C GLN A 53 2.56 -10.95 -11.88
N ASP A 54 3.28 -11.60 -10.97
CA ASP A 54 3.29 -13.04 -10.75
C ASP A 54 2.39 -13.39 -9.55
N THR A 55 1.46 -14.33 -9.73
CA THR A 55 0.54 -14.77 -8.68
C THR A 55 1.20 -15.52 -7.54
N ASP A 56 2.42 -16.03 -7.74
CA ASP A 56 3.17 -16.74 -6.70
C ASP A 56 3.88 -15.79 -5.71
N LYS A 57 3.85 -14.49 -5.98
CA LYS A 57 4.43 -13.44 -5.13
C LYS A 57 3.39 -12.83 -4.17
N PRO A 58 3.83 -12.29 -3.02
CA PRO A 58 2.93 -11.68 -2.05
C PRO A 58 2.34 -10.36 -2.55
N ILE A 59 1.16 -9.99 -2.03
CA ILE A 59 0.62 -8.63 -2.16
C ILE A 59 1.13 -7.80 -0.99
N TYR A 60 1.68 -6.61 -1.24
CA TYR A 60 2.08 -5.69 -0.17
C TYR A 60 1.02 -4.59 0.01
N PHE A 61 0.61 -4.39 1.26
CA PHE A 61 -0.29 -3.32 1.67
C PHE A 61 0.50 -2.26 2.43
N THR A 62 0.25 -0.99 2.11
CA THR A 62 0.96 0.14 2.70
C THR A 62 0.00 1.22 3.15
N GLU A 63 0.27 1.78 4.32
CA GLU A 63 -0.51 2.83 4.97
C GLU A 63 0.45 3.89 5.51
N VAL A 64 0.23 5.16 5.18
CA VAL A 64 1.17 6.24 5.53
C VAL A 64 0.61 7.07 6.68
N GLN A 65 1.35 7.13 7.80
CA GLN A 65 0.94 7.87 8.98
C GLN A 65 1.78 9.13 9.23
N PHE A 66 1.13 10.29 9.16
CA PHE A 66 1.73 11.58 9.56
C PHE A 66 1.52 11.92 11.04
N GLN A 67 0.51 11.33 11.67
CA GLN A 67 0.18 11.50 13.07
C GLN A 67 0.03 10.14 13.71
N LYS A 68 0.37 10.05 14.99
CA LYS A 68 0.21 8.82 15.75
C LYS A 68 -1.27 8.45 15.81
N ASP A 69 -1.62 7.29 15.28
CA ASP A 69 -2.93 6.69 15.46
C ASP A 69 -2.81 5.40 16.27
N SER A 70 -3.48 5.35 17.42
CA SER A 70 -3.50 4.14 18.26
C SER A 70 -4.29 2.98 17.63
N LYS A 71 -5.11 3.26 16.62
CA LYS A 71 -5.97 2.28 15.93
C LYS A 71 -5.44 1.88 14.55
N ILE A 72 -4.22 2.30 14.18
CA ILE A 72 -3.65 2.06 12.85
C ILE A 72 -3.73 0.60 12.41
N TYR A 73 -3.23 -0.31 13.24
CA TYR A 73 -3.24 -1.74 12.93
C TYR A 73 -4.66 -2.29 12.81
N LEU A 74 -5.58 -1.88 13.71
CA LEU A 74 -6.97 -2.32 13.66
C LEU A 74 -7.62 -1.91 12.34
N ARG A 75 -7.41 -0.67 11.91
CA ARG A 75 -7.93 -0.15 10.64
C ARG A 75 -7.31 -0.88 9.45
N LEU A 76 -5.97 -0.92 9.39
CA LEU A 76 -5.23 -1.57 8.31
C LEU A 76 -5.63 -3.04 8.13
N PHE A 77 -5.71 -3.83 9.22
CA PHE A 77 -6.15 -5.22 9.12
C PHE A 77 -7.59 -5.34 8.65
N SER A 78 -8.49 -4.49 9.14
CA SER A 78 -9.89 -4.48 8.69
C SER A 78 -10.00 -4.20 7.18
N GLU A 79 -9.18 -3.28 6.68
CA GLU A 79 -9.10 -2.94 5.26
C GLU A 79 -8.53 -4.08 4.43
N ILE A 80 -7.41 -4.68 4.86
CA ILE A 80 -6.80 -5.85 4.20
C ILE A 80 -7.81 -7.00 4.10
N PHE A 81 -8.47 -7.37 5.20
CA PHE A 81 -9.44 -8.45 5.18
C PHE A 81 -10.69 -8.12 4.36
N THR A 82 -11.06 -6.84 4.24
CA THR A 82 -12.15 -6.42 3.36
C THR A 82 -11.73 -6.51 1.89
N TYR A 83 -10.48 -6.18 1.56
CA TYR A 83 -9.93 -6.28 0.21
C TYR A 83 -9.80 -7.73 -0.26
N LEU A 84 -9.37 -8.64 0.62
CA LEU A 84 -9.15 -10.06 0.30
C LEU A 84 -10.43 -10.91 0.26
N ARG A 85 -11.57 -10.33 0.62
CA ARG A 85 -12.87 -11.02 0.64
C ARG A 85 -13.46 -11.17 -0.74
#